data_AF-A0A9E5MB77-F1
#
_entry.id   AF-A0A9E5MB77-F1
#
_cell.length_a   1.000
_cell.length_b   1.000
_cell.length_c   1.000
_cell.angle_alpha   90.00
_cell.angle_beta   90.00
_cell.angle_gamma   90.00
#
_symmetry.space_group_name_H-M   'P 1'
#
loop_
_entity.id
_entity.type
_entity.pdbx_description
1 polymer ?
#
loop_
_entity_poly.entity_id
_entity_poly.type
_entity_poly.pdbx_seq_one_letter_code
_entity_poly.pdbx_strand_id
1 'polypeptide(L)'
;MTYCVAIKTRAGLVFLSDSRTNAGLDMISTYRKMIIYEKSGDRFMVLLSAGNLSISQSVREMLQVEKVIDHPDAEPITIWNAKSMFDAARVLGAAVRHVHERDAAALKAGGVDFNVSMIFGGQIAGEGMRLFQVYSPGNFIEATAETPYF
;
A
#
# COMPACT_ATOMS: atom_id res chain seq x y z
N MET A 1 -13.30 -12.31 -6.25
CA MET A 1 -12.47 -12.82 -5.15
C MET A 1 -11.05 -12.36 -5.44
N THR A 2 -10.45 -11.66 -4.48
CA THR A 2 -9.11 -11.07 -4.57
C THR A 2 -8.28 -11.67 -3.45
N TYR A 3 -7.08 -12.16 -3.75
CA TYR A 3 -6.17 -12.75 -2.78
C TYR A 3 -4.72 -12.35 -3.07
N CYS A 4 -4.09 -11.79 -2.05
CA CYS A 4 -2.69 -11.38 -2.01
C CYS A 4 -2.08 -11.95 -0.74
N VAL A 5 -0.79 -12.32 -0.79
CA VAL A 5 -0.03 -12.78 0.37
C VAL A 5 1.40 -12.28 0.26
N ALA A 6 1.99 -11.90 1.39
CA ALA A 6 3.41 -11.67 1.48
C ALA A 6 4.02 -12.32 2.71
N ILE A 7 5.24 -12.81 2.59
CA ILE A 7 5.95 -13.54 3.64
C ILE A 7 7.32 -12.93 3.85
N LYS A 8 7.66 -12.63 5.10
CA LYS A 8 8.97 -12.17 5.57
C LYS A 8 9.74 -13.33 6.17
N THR A 9 10.87 -13.67 5.55
CA THR A 9 11.78 -14.71 6.03
C THR A 9 13.11 -14.08 6.45
N ARG A 10 14.00 -14.90 7.04
CA ARG A 10 15.38 -14.47 7.31
C ARG A 10 16.18 -14.19 6.03
N ALA A 11 15.83 -14.84 4.93
CA ALA A 11 16.56 -14.77 3.67
C ALA A 11 16.03 -13.69 2.71
N GLY A 12 14.76 -13.30 2.87
CA GLY A 12 14.08 -12.53 1.84
C GLY A 12 12.62 -12.24 2.14
N LEU A 13 12.01 -11.50 1.22
CA LEU A 13 10.56 -11.31 1.11
C LEU A 13 10.02 -12.11 -0.07
N VAL A 14 8.82 -12.69 0.08
CA VAL A 14 8.08 -13.37 -0.99
C VAL A 14 6.73 -12.69 -1.14
N PHE A 15 6.31 -12.40 -2.37
CA PHE A 15 5.04 -11.74 -2.67
C PHE A 15 4.27 -12.54 -3.72
N LEU A 16 2.98 -12.76 -3.51
CA LEU A 16 2.07 -13.35 -4.50
C LEU A 16 0.75 -12.57 -4.53
N SER A 17 0.20 -12.41 -5.73
CA SER A 17 -1.13 -11.83 -5.92
C SER A 17 -1.85 -12.50 -7.07
N ASP A 18 -3.13 -12.79 -6.89
CA ASP A 18 -4.00 -13.14 -8.00
C ASP A 18 -4.35 -11.90 -8.87
N SER A 19 -5.14 -12.09 -9.93
CA SER A 19 -5.52 -11.01 -10.84
C SER A 19 -7.03 -10.91 -11.10
N ARG A 20 -7.86 -11.82 -10.58
CA ARG A 20 -9.31 -11.74 -10.74
C ARG A 20 -9.87 -10.60 -9.89
N THR A 21 -10.62 -9.70 -10.49
CA THR A 21 -11.15 -8.53 -9.80
C THR A 21 -12.59 -8.30 -10.19
N ASN A 22 -13.43 -7.93 -9.22
CA ASN A 22 -14.77 -7.44 -9.45
C ASN A 22 -14.72 -5.92 -9.62
N ALA A 23 -15.12 -5.41 -10.79
CA ALA A 23 -15.17 -4.00 -11.14
C ALA A 23 -16.60 -3.42 -11.17
N GLY A 24 -17.62 -4.23 -10.87
CA GLY A 24 -19.03 -3.86 -10.96
C GLY A 24 -19.93 -5.09 -11.09
N LEU A 25 -21.25 -4.86 -11.09
CA LEU A 25 -22.22 -5.92 -11.35
C LEU A 25 -21.91 -6.57 -12.71
N ASP A 26 -21.69 -7.88 -12.72
CA ASP A 26 -21.33 -8.69 -13.89
C ASP A 26 -20.02 -8.28 -14.62
N MET A 27 -19.16 -7.52 -13.95
CA MET A 27 -17.85 -7.09 -14.48
C MET A 27 -16.70 -7.75 -13.72
N ILE A 28 -16.37 -8.98 -14.07
CA ILE A 28 -15.21 -9.71 -13.53
C ILE A 28 -14.11 -9.76 -14.60
N SER A 29 -12.97 -9.13 -14.29
CA SER A 29 -11.86 -8.96 -15.23
C SER A 29 -10.50 -9.23 -14.56
N THR A 30 -9.44 -9.14 -15.36
CA THR A 30 -8.06 -9.30 -14.91
C THR A 30 -7.41 -7.94 -14.65
N TYR A 31 -7.01 -7.67 -13.41
CA TYR A 31 -6.22 -6.50 -13.06
C TYR A 31 -4.99 -6.89 -12.25
N ARG A 32 -3.85 -6.26 -12.55
CA ARG A 32 -2.61 -6.44 -11.78
C ARG A 32 -2.79 -5.84 -10.38
N LYS A 33 -2.47 -6.64 -9.36
CA LYS A 33 -2.55 -6.25 -7.94
C LYS A 33 -1.20 -6.09 -7.25
N MET A 34 -0.11 -6.36 -7.96
CA MET A 34 1.28 -6.19 -7.47
C MET A 34 1.97 -5.09 -8.26
N ILE A 35 2.57 -4.12 -7.57
CA ILE A 35 3.33 -3.01 -8.15
C ILE A 35 4.70 -2.95 -7.49
N ILE A 36 5.73 -2.65 -8.28
CA ILE A 36 7.12 -2.52 -7.82
C ILE A 36 7.53 -1.05 -7.92
N TYR A 37 8.13 -0.54 -6.85
CA TYR A 37 8.78 0.76 -6.77
C TYR A 37 10.28 0.52 -6.52
N GLU A 38 11.09 0.74 -7.54
CA GLU A 38 12.52 0.42 -7.50
C GLU A 38 13.36 1.66 -7.82
N LYS A 39 14.45 1.82 -7.08
CA LYS A 39 15.62 2.60 -7.47
C LYS A 39 16.85 1.75 -7.19
N SER A 40 17.47 1.21 -8.25
CA SER A 40 18.54 0.23 -8.13
C SER A 40 19.69 0.77 -7.27
N GLY A 41 20.16 -0.05 -6.32
CA GLY A 41 21.19 0.33 -5.35
C GLY A 41 20.69 1.14 -4.14
N ASP A 42 19.43 1.58 -4.12
CA ASP A 42 18.84 2.37 -3.04
C ASP A 42 17.60 1.69 -2.42
N ARG A 43 16.57 1.36 -3.20
CA ARG A 43 15.32 0.80 -2.66
C ARG A 43 14.64 -0.18 -3.61
N PHE A 44 13.99 -1.18 -3.03
CA PHE A 44 13.08 -2.08 -3.72
C PHE A 44 11.85 -2.32 -2.85
N MET A 45 10.68 -1.87 -3.32
CA MET A 45 9.43 -1.93 -2.55
C MET A 45 8.32 -2.50 -3.42
N VAL A 46 7.45 -3.28 -2.80
CA VAL A 46 6.34 -3.99 -3.44
C VAL A 46 5.05 -3.61 -2.73
N LEU A 47 4.04 -3.24 -3.52
CA LEU A 47 2.69 -2.96 -3.06
C LEU A 47 1.72 -4.00 -3.64
N LEU A 48 1.01 -4.71 -2.75
CA LEU A 48 -0.12 -5.57 -3.10
C LEU A 48 -1.43 -4.90 -2.72
N SER A 49 -2.45 -4.99 -3.59
CA SER A 49 -3.75 -4.37 -3.34
C SER A 49 -4.91 -5.36 -3.26
N ALA A 50 -5.88 -5.05 -2.40
CA ALA A 50 -7.15 -5.74 -2.26
C ALA A 50 -8.26 -4.74 -1.86
N GLY A 51 -9.51 -5.18 -1.98
CA GLY A 51 -10.69 -4.33 -1.74
C GLY A 51 -11.25 -3.72 -3.02
N ASN A 52 -11.80 -2.51 -2.91
CA ASN A 52 -12.42 -1.82 -4.02
C ASN A 52 -11.38 -1.38 -5.07
N LEU A 53 -11.61 -1.72 -6.34
CA LEU A 53 -10.68 -1.45 -7.44
C LEU A 53 -10.43 0.05 -7.64
N SER A 54 -11.47 0.89 -7.64
CA SER A 54 -11.31 2.34 -7.88
C SER A 54 -10.53 3.02 -6.76
N ILE A 55 -10.77 2.60 -5.51
CA ILE A 55 -10.02 3.07 -4.33
C ILE A 55 -8.56 2.63 -4.44
N SER A 56 -8.30 1.34 -4.69
CA SER A 56 -6.93 0.82 -4.74
C SER A 56 -6.09 1.45 -5.85
N GLN A 57 -6.69 1.72 -7.02
CA GLN A 57 -6.03 2.43 -8.11
C GLN A 57 -5.78 3.89 -7.77
N SER A 58 -6.75 4.58 -7.15
CA SER A 58 -6.59 5.96 -6.71
C SER A 58 -5.47 6.11 -5.68
N VAL A 59 -5.38 5.19 -4.71
CA VAL A 59 -4.30 5.20 -3.71
C VAL A 59 -2.95 4.96 -4.36
N ARG A 60 -2.85 4.05 -5.35
CA ARG A 60 -1.60 3.83 -6.10
C ARG A 60 -1.12 5.10 -6.81
N GLU A 61 -2.02 5.80 -7.49
CA GLU A 61 -1.66 7.06 -8.18
C GLU A 61 -1.31 8.16 -7.17
N MET A 62 -2.09 8.27 -6.09
CA MET A 62 -1.84 9.26 -5.05
C MET A 62 -0.48 9.05 -4.37
N LEU A 63 -0.10 7.80 -4.10
CA LEU A 63 1.20 7.45 -3.49
C LEU A 63 2.41 8.02 -4.25
N GLN A 64 2.32 8.22 -5.57
CA GLN A 64 3.41 8.78 -6.36
C GLN A 64 3.69 10.25 -6.05
N VAL A 65 2.68 10.99 -5.58
CA VAL A 65 2.72 12.43 -5.37
C VAL A 65 2.50 12.85 -3.91
N GLU A 66 2.02 11.93 -3.07
CA GLU A 66 1.72 12.16 -1.66
C GLU A 66 2.97 12.55 -0.87
N LYS A 67 2.77 13.46 0.08
CA LYS A 67 3.84 14.03 0.90
C LYS A 67 3.43 14.07 2.36
N VAL A 68 4.28 13.55 3.22
CA VAL A 68 4.14 13.68 4.69
C VAL A 68 5.14 14.71 5.17
N ILE A 69 4.67 15.71 5.91
CA ILE A 69 5.51 16.77 6.48
C ILE A 69 5.43 16.66 8.00
N ASP A 70 6.56 16.37 8.65
CA ASP A 70 6.60 16.19 10.12
C ASP A 70 6.51 17.53 10.88
N HIS A 71 7.11 18.59 10.33
CA HIS A 71 7.07 19.95 10.86
C HIS A 71 7.27 20.96 9.71
N PRO A 72 6.86 22.23 9.86
CA PRO A 72 6.79 23.19 8.75
C PRO A 72 8.07 23.37 7.93
N ASP A 73 9.23 23.23 8.56
CA ASP A 73 10.55 23.41 7.91
C ASP A 73 11.19 22.09 7.45
N ALA A 74 10.53 20.95 7.66
CA ALA A 74 11.03 19.64 7.25
C ALA A 74 10.94 19.46 5.73
N GLU A 75 11.92 18.76 5.16
CA GLU A 75 11.77 18.25 3.79
C GLU A 75 10.58 17.27 3.74
N PRO A 76 9.64 17.44 2.78
CA PRO A 76 8.52 16.53 2.65
C PRO A 76 8.96 15.10 2.35
N ILE A 77 8.44 14.15 3.11
CA ILE A 77 8.69 12.73 2.95
C ILE A 77 7.75 12.18 1.87
N THR A 78 8.34 11.49 0.90
CA THR A 78 7.69 10.79 -0.21
C THR A 78 8.16 9.35 -0.23
N ILE A 79 7.51 8.49 -1.03
CA ILE A 79 7.99 7.13 -1.25
C ILE A 79 9.42 7.08 -1.85
N TRP A 80 9.87 8.16 -2.50
CA TRP A 80 11.14 8.23 -3.21
C TRP A 80 12.32 8.80 -2.41
N ASN A 81 12.05 9.54 -1.32
CA ASN A 81 13.08 10.07 -0.41
C ASN A 81 12.92 9.56 1.04
N ALA A 82 11.91 8.74 1.33
CA ALA A 82 11.78 8.05 2.61
C ALA A 82 13.09 7.37 3.01
N LYS A 83 13.49 7.56 4.28
CA LYS A 83 14.71 7.03 4.87
C LYS A 83 14.51 5.66 5.53
N SER A 84 13.27 5.24 5.70
CA SER A 84 12.90 3.94 6.25
C SER A 84 11.61 3.42 5.61
N MET A 85 11.41 2.10 5.62
CA MET A 85 10.15 1.53 5.14
C MET A 85 8.95 1.91 6.02
N PHE A 86 9.19 2.31 7.29
CA PHE A 86 8.14 2.90 8.12
C PHE A 86 7.67 4.25 7.58
N ASP A 87 8.59 5.12 7.18
CA ASP A 87 8.25 6.40 6.55
C ASP A 87 7.52 6.19 5.22
N ALA A 88 7.96 5.23 4.42
CA ALA A 88 7.26 4.87 3.19
C ALA A 88 5.83 4.34 3.49
N ALA A 89 5.63 3.54 4.54
CA ALA A 89 4.31 3.11 4.98
C ALA A 89 3.45 4.26 5.51
N ARG A 90 4.04 5.29 6.16
CA ARG A 90 3.33 6.53 6.55
C ARG A 90 2.82 7.29 5.34
N VAL A 91 3.64 7.42 4.29
CA VAL A 91 3.24 8.07 3.03
C VAL A 91 2.09 7.30 2.37
N LEU A 92 2.15 5.96 2.33
CA LEU A 92 1.04 5.14 1.85
C LEU A 92 -0.22 5.32 2.70
N GLY A 93 -0.11 5.34 4.02
CA GLY A 93 -1.22 5.62 4.92
C GLY A 93 -1.85 7.00 4.71
N ALA A 94 -1.02 8.02 4.41
CA ALA A 94 -1.49 9.35 4.04
C ALA A 94 -2.23 9.34 2.70
N ALA A 95 -1.72 8.63 1.70
CA ALA A 95 -2.38 8.49 0.39
C ALA A 95 -3.76 7.80 0.52
N VAL A 96 -3.88 6.79 1.39
CA VAL A 96 -5.17 6.16 1.72
C VAL A 96 -6.14 7.18 2.33
N ARG A 97 -5.69 7.97 3.30
CA ARG A 97 -6.51 9.02 3.94
C ARG A 97 -6.94 10.11 2.96
N HIS A 98 -6.06 10.54 2.08
CA HIS A 98 -6.38 11.51 1.03
C HIS A 98 -7.51 11.00 0.13
N VAL A 99 -7.40 9.76 -0.36
CA VAL A 99 -8.44 9.15 -1.20
C VAL A 99 -9.74 8.96 -0.41
N HIS A 100 -9.65 8.62 0.88
CA HIS A 100 -10.80 8.56 1.77
C HIS A 100 -11.51 9.90 1.91
N GLU A 101 -10.77 10.99 2.18
CA GLU A 101 -11.32 12.35 2.28
C GLU A 101 -12.05 12.78 1.00
N ARG A 102 -11.51 12.40 -0.16
CA ARG A 102 -12.10 12.69 -1.47
C ARG A 102 -13.38 11.88 -1.77
N ASP A 103 -13.35 10.57 -1.54
CA ASP A 103 -14.33 9.66 -2.14
C ASP A 103 -15.31 9.04 -1.13
N ALA A 104 -14.94 8.91 0.15
CA ALA A 104 -15.68 8.08 1.10
C ALA A 104 -17.13 8.57 1.31
N ALA A 105 -17.36 9.88 1.32
CA ALA A 105 -18.70 10.44 1.46
C ALA A 105 -19.61 10.09 0.26
N ALA A 106 -19.09 10.21 -0.96
CA ALA A 106 -19.83 9.90 -2.18
C ALA A 106 -20.10 8.39 -2.30
N LEU A 107 -19.10 7.56 -2.00
CA LEU A 107 -19.25 6.10 -1.96
C LEU A 107 -20.33 5.67 -0.97
N LYS A 108 -20.30 6.23 0.25
CA LYS A 108 -21.28 5.93 1.30
C LYS A 108 -22.70 6.35 0.88
N ALA A 109 -22.86 7.51 0.23
CA ALA A 109 -24.15 7.94 -0.31
C ALA A 109 -24.69 6.98 -1.38
N GLY A 110 -23.80 6.34 -2.15
CA GLY A 110 -24.11 5.29 -3.11
C GLY A 110 -24.25 3.88 -2.52
N GLY A 111 -24.21 3.72 -1.18
CA GLY A 111 -24.31 2.42 -0.51
C GLY A 111 -23.06 1.54 -0.62
N VAL A 112 -21.90 2.13 -0.91
CA VAL A 112 -20.61 1.43 -1.02
C VAL A 112 -19.70 1.85 0.12
N ASP A 113 -19.18 0.87 0.87
CA ASP A 113 -18.20 1.15 1.91
C ASP A 113 -16.82 1.46 1.32
N PHE A 114 -16.12 2.39 1.97
CA PHE A 114 -14.71 2.63 1.68
C PHE A 114 -13.88 1.46 2.22
N ASN A 115 -13.55 0.50 1.34
CA ASN A 115 -12.80 -0.69 1.71
C ASN A 115 -11.56 -0.87 0.82
N VAL A 116 -10.40 -0.78 1.45
CA VAL A 116 -9.10 -1.06 0.84
C VAL A 116 -8.18 -1.72 1.87
N SER A 117 -7.43 -2.72 1.41
CA SER A 117 -6.42 -3.45 2.17
C SER A 117 -5.18 -3.55 1.29
N MET A 118 -4.01 -3.20 1.85
CA MET A 118 -2.76 -3.26 1.10
C MET A 118 -1.66 -3.92 1.91
N ILE A 119 -0.86 -4.74 1.24
CA ILE A 119 0.39 -5.26 1.80
C ILE A 119 1.52 -4.47 1.17
N PHE A 120 2.39 -3.89 1.99
CA PHE A 120 3.50 -3.08 1.54
C PHE A 120 4.79 -3.56 2.18
N GLY A 121 5.76 -3.98 1.38
CA GLY A 121 7.01 -4.53 1.89
C GLY A 121 8.18 -4.29 0.97
N GLY A 122 9.39 -4.36 1.51
CA GLY A 122 10.58 -4.05 0.74
C GLY A 122 11.80 -3.83 1.61
N GLN A 123 12.78 -3.16 1.02
CA GLN A 123 14.01 -2.76 1.67
C GLN A 123 14.49 -1.41 1.11
N ILE A 124 14.90 -0.53 2.01
CA ILE A 124 15.65 0.69 1.70
C ILE A 124 17.11 0.50 2.17
N ALA A 125 18.06 1.10 1.46
CA ALA A 125 19.48 1.01 1.78
C ALA A 125 19.75 1.48 3.21
N GLY A 126 20.50 0.66 3.96
CA GLY A 126 20.80 0.93 5.37
C GLY A 126 19.81 0.32 6.37
N GLU A 127 18.70 -0.27 5.93
CA GLU A 127 17.78 -1.03 6.80
C GLU A 127 17.60 -2.49 6.37
N GLY A 128 17.08 -3.30 7.29
CA GLY A 128 16.62 -4.65 6.99
C GLY A 128 15.29 -4.66 6.24
N MET A 129 14.91 -5.82 5.72
CA MET A 129 13.61 -5.99 5.06
C MET A 129 12.45 -5.83 6.03
N ARG A 130 11.43 -5.09 5.61
CA ARG A 130 10.22 -4.81 6.40
C ARG A 130 8.96 -5.07 5.58
N LEU A 131 7.89 -5.44 6.28
CA LEU A 131 6.63 -5.84 5.68
C LEU A 131 5.48 -5.33 6.54
N PHE A 132 4.50 -4.68 5.90
CA PHE A 132 3.41 -3.99 6.55
C PHE A 132 2.07 -4.38 5.95
N GLN A 133 1.04 -4.39 6.80
CA GLN A 133 -0.37 -4.47 6.42
C GLN A 133 -1.01 -3.11 6.67
N VAL A 134 -1.50 -2.46 5.62
CA VAL A 134 -2.16 -1.15 5.65
C VAL A 134 -3.67 -1.32 5.52
N TYR A 135 -4.41 -0.69 6.42
CA TYR A 135 -5.87 -0.79 6.52
C TYR A 135 -6.57 0.43 5.90
N SER A 136 -7.89 0.33 5.73
CA SER A 136 -8.72 1.39 5.14
C SER A 136 -8.65 2.75 5.89
N PRO A 137 -8.44 2.82 7.22
CA PRO A 137 -8.19 4.10 7.91
C PRO A 137 -6.79 4.71 7.65
N GLY A 138 -5.93 4.03 6.90
CA GLY A 138 -4.55 4.44 6.60
C GLY A 138 -3.57 4.23 7.77
N ASN A 139 -3.97 3.49 8.81
CA ASN A 139 -3.06 2.94 9.81
C ASN A 139 -2.52 1.58 9.34
N PHE A 140 -1.46 1.10 9.99
CA PHE A 140 -0.80 -0.14 9.59
C PHE A 140 -0.14 -0.84 10.77
N ILE A 141 0.14 -2.13 10.58
CA ILE A 141 0.97 -2.97 11.46
C ILE A 141 2.16 -3.53 10.68
N GLU A 142 3.19 -3.98 11.40
CA GLU A 142 4.40 -4.58 10.84
C GLU A 142 4.49 -6.08 11.18
N ALA A 143 4.97 -6.89 10.23
CA ALA A 143 5.24 -8.31 10.43
C ALA A 143 6.41 -8.53 11.40
N THR A 144 6.23 -9.47 12.33
CA THR A 144 7.24 -9.87 13.31
C THR A 144 7.77 -11.28 13.02
N ALA A 145 8.61 -11.82 13.90
CA ALA A 145 9.05 -13.21 13.79
C ALA A 145 7.92 -14.20 14.09
N GLU A 146 7.00 -13.82 14.98
CA GLU A 146 5.83 -14.61 15.38
C GLU A 146 4.71 -14.55 14.32
N THR A 147 4.56 -13.39 13.68
CA THR A 147 3.61 -13.19 12.57
C THR A 147 4.35 -12.71 11.32
N PRO A 148 5.02 -13.62 10.59
CA PRO A 148 5.89 -13.27 9.47
C PRO A 148 5.16 -13.13 8.13
N TYR A 149 3.83 -13.03 8.11
CA TYR A 149 3.05 -12.96 6.88
C TYR A 149 1.76 -12.14 7.04
N PHE A 150 1.25 -11.67 5.91
CA PHE A 150 -0.08 -11.04 5.76
C PHE A 150 -0.79 -11.60 4.53
#